data_AF-A0A1H7DZD5-F1
#
_entry.id   AF-A0A1H7DZD5-F1
#
_cell.length_a   1.000
_cell.length_b   1.000
_cell.length_c   1.000
_cell.angle_alpha   90.00
_cell.angle_beta   90.00
_cell.angle_gamma   90.00
#
_symmetry.space_group_name_H-M   'P 1'
#
loop_
_entity.id
_entity.type
_entity.pdbx_description
1 polymer ?
#
loop_
_entity_poly.entity_id
_entity_poly.type
_entity_poly.pdbx_seq_one_letter_code
_entity_poly.pdbx_strand_id
1 'polypeptide(L)'
;MRLLAKTATAITAAGLLAACSPDPRNFETDPVRIDTPKGAVTCQLYTDQTVVWDRAIAAPAGMSIQEADKICVDEGYRRMQAS
;
A
#
# COMPACT_ATOMS: atom_id res chain seq x y z
N MET A 1 1.06 42.09 25.17
CA MET A 1 0.14 40.95 25.00
C MET A 1 -0.89 41.16 23.86
N ARG A 2 -0.47 41.53 22.64
CA ARG A 2 -1.39 41.65 21.48
C ARG A 2 -0.87 41.01 20.19
N LEU A 3 0.38 40.54 20.20
CA LEU A 3 1.01 39.82 19.09
C LEU A 3 0.84 38.28 19.19
N LEU A 4 0.47 37.77 20.37
CA LEU A 4 0.23 36.33 20.59
C LEU A 4 -1.15 35.85 20.09
N ALA A 5 -2.10 36.77 19.89
CA ALA A 5 -3.48 36.42 19.52
C ALA A 5 -3.69 36.21 18.01
N LYS A 6 -2.76 36.67 17.16
CA LYS A 6 -2.90 36.56 15.68
C LYS A 6 -2.27 35.29 15.10
N THR A 7 -1.39 34.62 15.84
CA THR A 7 -0.71 33.39 15.38
C THR A 7 -1.42 32.10 15.82
N ALA A 8 -2.47 32.20 16.65
CA ALA A 8 -3.18 31.04 17.19
C ALA A 8 -4.18 30.41 16.18
N THR A 9 -4.60 31.13 15.14
CA THR A 9 -5.70 30.67 14.26
C THR A 9 -5.23 29.74 13.12
N ALA A 10 -3.92 29.68 12.83
CA ALA A 10 -3.40 28.88 11.71
C ALA A 10 -3.15 27.39 12.07
N ILE A 11 -3.05 27.05 13.36
CA ILE A 11 -2.66 25.70 13.81
C ILE A 11 -3.87 24.74 13.80
N THR A 12 -5.08 25.25 14.02
CA THR A 12 -6.29 24.41 14.14
C THR A 12 -6.73 23.78 12.83
N ALA A 13 -6.44 24.40 11.68
CA ALA A 13 -6.86 23.88 10.37
C ALA A 13 -6.02 22.67 9.90
N ALA A 14 -4.74 22.59 10.28
CA ALA A 14 -3.87 21.49 9.86
C ALA A 14 -4.14 20.17 10.61
N GLY A 15 -4.61 20.24 11.86
CA GLY A 15 -4.89 19.04 12.68
C GLY A 15 -6.10 18.24 12.23
N LEU A 16 -7.09 18.87 11.60
CA LEU A 16 -8.31 18.20 11.13
C LEU A 16 -8.08 17.33 9.89
N LEU A 17 -7.06 17.62 9.08
CA LEU A 17 -6.76 16.86 7.86
C LEU A 17 -6.03 15.53 8.17
N ALA A 18 -5.28 15.47 9.28
CA ALA A 18 -4.58 14.24 9.68
C ALA A 18 -5.53 13.14 10.17
N ALA A 19 -6.75 13.49 10.59
CA ALA A 19 -7.75 12.53 11.06
C ALA A 19 -8.49 11.80 9.92
N CYS A 20 -8.30 12.20 8.65
CA CYS A 20 -8.94 11.61 7.48
C CYS A 20 -7.98 10.73 6.66
N SER A 21 -6.86 10.26 7.21
CA SER A 21 -5.96 9.37 6.47
C SER A 21 -6.66 8.02 6.21
N PRO A 22 -6.84 7.60 4.95
CA PRO A 22 -7.42 6.30 4.64
C PRO A 22 -6.55 5.17 5.22
N ASP A 23 -7.14 4.22 5.95
CA ASP A 23 -6.46 3.00 6.41
C ASP A 23 -6.17 2.11 5.19
N PRO A 24 -4.90 1.79 4.87
CA PRO A 24 -4.55 0.92 3.74
C PRO A 24 -5.27 -0.43 3.75
N ARG A 25 -5.66 -0.94 4.93
CA ARG A 25 -6.41 -2.20 5.06
C ARG A 25 -7.78 -2.15 4.39
N ASN A 26 -8.38 -0.97 4.26
CA ASN A 26 -9.65 -0.80 3.57
C ASN A 26 -9.52 -0.98 2.04
N PHE A 27 -8.29 -1.11 1.54
CA PHE A 27 -7.97 -1.25 0.12
C PHE A 27 -7.32 -2.59 -0.19
N GLU A 28 -7.13 -3.45 0.81
CA GLU A 28 -6.55 -4.79 0.67
C GLU A 28 -7.56 -5.76 0.04
N THR A 29 -7.11 -6.56 -0.93
CA THR A 29 -7.86 -7.71 -1.41
C THR A 29 -7.56 -8.95 -0.56
N ASP A 30 -8.30 -10.04 -0.79
CA ASP A 30 -7.87 -11.35 -0.30
C ASP A 30 -6.45 -11.67 -0.80
N PRO A 31 -5.58 -12.27 0.03
CA PRO A 31 -4.23 -12.65 -0.36
C PRO A 31 -4.21 -13.57 -1.57
N VAL A 32 -3.29 -13.29 -2.49
CA VAL A 32 -3.16 -14.04 -3.74
C VAL A 32 -1.92 -14.89 -3.70
N ARG A 33 -2.04 -16.16 -4.05
CA ARG A 33 -0.91 -17.05 -4.25
C ARG A 33 -0.48 -17.07 -5.72
N ILE A 34 0.80 -16.82 -5.97
CA ILE A 34 1.43 -16.90 -7.29
C ILE A 34 2.51 -17.98 -7.24
N ASP A 35 2.34 -19.02 -8.05
CA ASP A 35 3.35 -20.08 -8.18
C ASP A 35 4.44 -19.64 -9.17
N THR A 36 5.70 -19.75 -8.75
CA THR A 36 6.88 -19.43 -9.57
C THR A 36 7.84 -20.63 -9.61
N PRO A 37 8.82 -20.65 -10.53
CA PRO A 37 9.84 -21.71 -10.56
C PRO A 37 10.65 -21.84 -9.26
N LYS A 38 10.77 -20.76 -8.48
CA LYS A 38 11.50 -20.75 -7.19
C LYS A 38 10.62 -21.10 -5.99
N GLY A 39 9.34 -21.40 -6.21
CA GLY A 39 8.33 -21.62 -5.18
C GLY A 39 7.27 -20.52 -5.17
N ALA A 40 6.34 -20.61 -4.24
CA ALA A 40 5.17 -19.75 -4.24
C ALA A 40 5.37 -18.46 -3.45
N VAL A 41 4.88 -17.37 -4.02
CA VAL A 41 4.77 -16.06 -3.38
C VAL A 41 3.32 -15.85 -2.97
N THR A 42 3.10 -15.34 -1.75
CA THR A 42 1.79 -14.86 -1.33
C THR A 42 1.83 -13.34 -1.30
N CYS A 43 0.96 -12.73 -2.11
CA CYS A 43 0.88 -11.31 -2.33
C CYS A 43 -0.33 -10.72 -1.59
N GLN A 44 -0.09 -9.61 -0.90
CA GLN A 44 -1.14 -8.67 -0.58
C GLN A 44 -1.26 -7.70 -1.76
N LEU A 45 -2.38 -7.76 -2.46
CA LEU A 45 -2.71 -6.79 -3.49
C LEU A 45 -3.64 -5.73 -2.92
N TYR A 46 -3.52 -4.52 -3.44
CA TYR A 46 -4.38 -3.39 -3.13
C TYR A 46 -5.34 -3.13 -4.30
N THR A 47 -6.01 -1.97 -4.32
CA THR A 47 -6.90 -1.61 -5.42
C THR A 47 -6.16 -1.54 -6.75
N ASP A 48 -6.90 -1.73 -7.85
CA ASP A 48 -6.42 -1.61 -9.23
C ASP A 48 -5.79 -0.24 -9.54
N GLN A 49 -6.15 0.80 -8.79
CA GLN A 49 -5.57 2.14 -8.88
C GLN A 49 -4.25 2.31 -8.11
N THR A 50 -3.86 1.34 -7.27
CA THR A 50 -2.74 1.46 -6.31
C THR A 50 -1.78 0.28 -6.34
N VAL A 51 -1.57 -0.30 -7.52
CA VAL A 51 -0.68 -1.45 -7.75
C VAL A 51 0.74 -1.27 -7.19
N VAL A 52 1.23 -0.03 -7.10
CA VAL A 52 2.56 0.27 -6.54
C VAL A 52 2.71 -0.04 -5.04
N TRP A 53 1.60 -0.33 -4.34
CA TRP A 53 1.62 -0.74 -2.93
C TRP A 53 1.61 -2.27 -2.76
N ASP A 54 1.40 -3.02 -3.85
CA ASP A 54 1.34 -4.47 -3.82
C ASP A 54 2.66 -5.05 -3.31
N ARG A 55 2.56 -6.02 -2.40
CA ARG A 55 3.73 -6.53 -1.66
C ARG A 55 3.61 -8.00 -1.32
N ALA A 56 4.74 -8.66 -1.18
CA ALA A 56 4.79 -10.01 -0.66
C ALA A 56 4.54 -10.02 0.85
N ILE A 57 3.63 -10.88 1.29
CA ILE A 57 3.43 -11.25 2.70
C ILE A 57 4.07 -12.61 3.03
N ALA A 58 4.39 -13.40 2.01
CA ALA A 58 5.26 -14.57 2.12
C ALA A 58 6.04 -14.80 0.81
N ALA A 59 7.29 -15.24 0.94
CA ALA A 59 8.17 -15.58 -0.17
C ALA A 59 8.88 -16.92 0.10
N PRO A 60 9.24 -17.69 -0.94
CA PRO A 60 9.95 -18.95 -0.77
C PRO A 60 11.41 -18.72 -0.34
N ALA A 61 12.01 -19.74 0.28
CA ALA A 61 13.41 -19.70 0.67
C ALA A 61 14.32 -19.48 -0.55
N GLY A 62 15.25 -18.53 -0.46
CA GLY A 62 16.17 -18.18 -1.55
C GLY A 62 15.64 -17.12 -2.53
N MET A 63 14.42 -16.62 -2.34
CA MET A 63 13.92 -15.43 -3.04
C MET A 63 14.06 -14.20 -2.13
N SER A 64 14.56 -13.09 -2.67
CA SER A 64 14.59 -11.83 -1.92
C SER A 64 13.19 -11.24 -1.82
N ILE A 65 12.92 -10.49 -0.76
CA ILE A 65 11.63 -9.78 -0.62
C ILE A 65 11.43 -8.80 -1.77
N GLN A 66 12.48 -8.14 -2.27
CA GLN A 66 12.36 -7.24 -3.42
C GLN A 66 11.96 -7.97 -4.71
N GLU A 67 12.48 -9.19 -4.92
CA GLU A 67 12.07 -10.02 -6.05
C GLU A 67 10.60 -10.45 -5.90
N ALA A 68 10.19 -10.86 -4.70
CA ALA A 68 8.81 -11.24 -4.40
C ALA A 68 7.82 -10.07 -4.54
N ASP A 69 8.18 -8.88 -4.06
CA ASP A 69 7.38 -7.66 -4.20
C ASP A 69 7.17 -7.31 -5.68
N LYS A 70 8.22 -7.45 -6.50
CA LYS A 70 8.11 -7.23 -7.94
C LYS A 70 7.10 -8.19 -8.59
N ILE A 71 7.07 -9.46 -8.18
CA ILE A 71 6.07 -10.43 -8.65
C ILE A 71 4.66 -9.98 -8.27
N CYS A 72 4.46 -9.48 -7.05
CA CYS A 72 3.16 -9.00 -6.60
C CYS A 72 2.69 -7.76 -7.37
N VAL A 73 3.58 -6.79 -7.61
CA VAL A 73 3.31 -5.61 -8.43
C VAL A 73 2.96 -6.00 -9.87
N ASP A 74 3.71 -6.95 -10.46
CA ASP A 74 3.45 -7.42 -11.83
C ASP A 74 2.07 -8.12 -11.92
N GLU A 75 1.66 -8.86 -10.89
CA GLU A 75 0.31 -9.44 -10.79
C GLU A 75 -0.79 -8.36 -10.65
N GLY A 76 -0.57 -7.34 -9.84
CA GLY A 76 -1.49 -6.20 -9.72
C GLY A 76 -1.71 -5.51 -11.06
N TYR A 77 -0.64 -5.25 -11.82
CA TYR A 77 -0.74 -4.67 -13.16
C TYR A 77 -1.48 -5.57 -14.14
N ARG A 78 -1.30 -6.89 -14.05
CA ARG A 78 -2.01 -7.86 -14.90
C ARG A 78 -3.52 -7.81 -14.63
N ARG A 79 -3.93 -7.72 -13.35
CA ARG A 79 -5.34 -7.63 -12.96
C ARG A 79 -5.97 -6.31 -13.37
N MET A 80 -5.26 -5.19 -13.13
CA MET A 80 -5.71 -3.86 -13.54
C MET A 80 -6.03 -3.78 -15.04
N GLN A 81 -5.26 -4.46 -15.90
CA GLN A 81 -5.49 -4.51 -17.34
C GLN A 81 -6.64 -5.44 -17.76
N ALA A 82 -7.10 -6.32 -16.87
CA ALA A 82 -8.17 -7.27 -17.12
C ALA A 82 -9.54 -6.80 -16.59
N SER A 83 -9.57 -5.71 -15.82
CA SER A 83 -10.76 -5.01 -15.32
C SER A 83 -11.44 -4.17 -16.40
#